data_AF-A0A6B3IJQ2-F1
#
_entry.id   AF-A0A6B3IJQ2-F1
#
_cell.length_a   1.000
_cell.length_b   1.000
_cell.length_c   1.000
_cell.angle_alpha   90.00
_cell.angle_beta   90.00
_cell.angle_gamma   90.00
#
_symmetry.space_group_name_H-M   'P 1'
#
loop_
_entity.id
_entity.type
_entity.pdbx_description
1 polymer ?
#
loop_
_entity_poly.entity_id
_entity_poly.type
_entity_poly.pdbx_seq_one_letter_code
_entity_poly.pdbx_strand_id
1 'polypeptide(L)'
;AVAADLIARGNLAGGEAQHVLEAQAMMAQDPELMSDVDRRVAVGSTAERAVYDAFAAYRALLANAGEYLAGRVADLDDVRNRIVARLLGVPVPGVPDSDEPY
;
A
#
# COMPACT_ATOMS: atom_id res chain seq x y z
N ALA A 1 -10.15 -1.25 -3.43
CA ALA A 1 -9.61 -1.27 -4.82
C ALA A 1 -8.17 -1.78 -4.86
N VAL A 2 -7.20 -1.12 -4.22
CA VAL A 2 -5.78 -1.56 -4.20
C VAL A 2 -5.61 -2.96 -3.61
N ALA A 3 -6.25 -3.25 -2.47
CA ALA A 3 -6.13 -4.58 -1.85
C ALA A 3 -6.63 -5.72 -2.75
N ALA A 4 -7.75 -5.51 -3.45
CA ALA A 4 -8.29 -6.49 -4.39
C ALA A 4 -7.35 -6.71 -5.59
N ASP A 5 -6.73 -5.64 -6.10
CA ASP A 5 -5.73 -5.70 -7.17
C ASP A 5 -4.46 -6.46 -6.73
N LEU A 6 -3.97 -6.20 -5.52
CA LEU A 6 -2.85 -6.95 -4.93
C LEU A 6 -3.16 -8.44 -4.78
N ILE A 7 -4.36 -8.80 -4.29
CA ILE A 7 -4.81 -10.19 -4.18
C ILE A 7 -4.87 -10.86 -5.56
N ALA A 8 -5.46 -10.18 -6.57
CA ALA A 8 -5.54 -10.72 -7.92
C ALA A 8 -4.15 -10.97 -8.53
N ARG A 9 -3.23 -10.01 -8.39
CA ARG A 9 -1.84 -10.15 -8.83
C ARG A 9 -1.11 -11.26 -8.08
N GLY A 10 -1.36 -11.39 -6.77
CA GLY A 10 -0.80 -12.45 -5.94
C GLY A 10 -1.20 -13.83 -6.45
N ASN A 11 -2.48 -14.03 -6.71
CA ASN A 11 -3.00 -15.30 -7.25
C ASN A 11 -2.38 -15.67 -8.61
N LEU A 12 -2.09 -14.68 -9.47
CA LEU A 12 -1.44 -14.92 -10.76
C LEU A 12 0.05 -15.25 -10.62
N ALA A 13 0.74 -14.60 -9.69
CA ALA A 13 2.18 -14.80 -9.49
C ALA A 13 2.50 -16.12 -8.77
N GLY A 14 1.70 -16.48 -7.76
CA GLY A 14 1.90 -17.67 -6.93
C GLY A 14 3.17 -17.61 -6.05
N GLY A 15 3.38 -18.67 -5.26
CA GLY A 15 4.58 -18.85 -4.44
C GLY A 15 4.86 -17.70 -3.46
N GLU A 16 6.13 -17.37 -3.27
CA GLU A 16 6.54 -16.29 -2.36
C GLU A 16 6.00 -14.91 -2.77
N ALA A 17 5.85 -14.66 -4.07
CA ALA A 17 5.31 -13.39 -4.57
C ALA A 17 3.84 -13.21 -4.15
N GLN A 18 3.06 -14.29 -4.14
CA GLN A 18 1.69 -14.27 -3.63
C GLN A 18 1.66 -13.87 -2.15
N HIS A 19 2.48 -14.50 -1.30
CA HIS A 19 2.51 -14.20 0.14
C HIS A 19 2.87 -12.73 0.43
N VAL A 20 3.80 -12.16 -0.34
CA VAL A 20 4.17 -10.73 -0.22
C VAL A 20 2.97 -9.84 -0.59
N LEU A 21 2.32 -10.10 -1.73
CA LEU A 21 1.19 -9.31 -2.21
C LEU A 21 -0.04 -9.43 -1.30
N GLU A 22 -0.29 -10.60 -0.72
CA GLU A 22 -1.33 -10.81 0.29
C GLU A 22 -1.04 -10.01 1.58
N ALA A 23 0.20 -10.01 2.05
CA ALA A 23 0.59 -9.20 3.20
C ALA A 23 0.41 -7.69 2.93
N GLN A 24 0.76 -7.22 1.73
CA GLN A 24 0.50 -5.84 1.31
C GLN A 24 -1.01 -5.53 1.21
N ALA A 25 -1.82 -6.48 0.75
CA ALA A 25 -3.27 -6.33 0.71
C ALA A 25 -3.88 -6.22 2.11
N MET A 26 -3.30 -6.88 3.11
CA MET A 26 -3.69 -6.74 4.51
C MET A 26 -3.34 -5.34 5.04
N MET A 27 -2.14 -4.82 4.75
CA MET A 27 -1.76 -3.44 5.13
C MET A 27 -2.71 -2.40 4.52
N ALA A 28 -3.10 -2.57 3.25
CA ALA A 28 -4.04 -1.67 2.58
C ALA A 28 -5.47 -1.68 3.17
N GLN A 29 -5.78 -2.67 4.02
CA GLN A 29 -7.08 -2.83 4.69
C GLN A 29 -6.97 -2.65 6.22
N ASP A 30 -5.81 -2.22 6.72
CA ASP A 30 -5.59 -2.05 8.15
C ASP A 30 -6.53 -0.96 8.71
N PRO A 31 -7.40 -1.29 9.70
CA PRO A 31 -8.36 -0.34 10.23
C PRO A 31 -7.73 0.88 10.92
N GLU A 32 -6.55 0.74 11.53
CA GLU A 32 -5.86 1.86 12.17
C GLU A 32 -5.32 2.84 11.13
N LEU A 33 -4.76 2.33 10.03
CA LEU A 33 -4.35 3.15 8.89
C LEU A 33 -5.54 3.89 8.28
N MET A 34 -6.67 3.20 8.06
CA MET A 34 -7.88 3.83 7.52
C MET A 34 -8.41 4.95 8.44
N SER A 35 -8.45 4.68 9.75
CA SER A 35 -8.88 5.66 10.75
C SER A 35 -7.98 6.90 10.78
N ASP A 36 -6.65 6.72 10.65
CA ASP A 36 -5.72 7.85 10.60
C ASP A 36 -5.89 8.70 9.33
N VAL A 37 -6.12 8.05 8.19
CA VAL A 37 -6.44 8.75 6.92
C VAL A 37 -7.72 9.56 7.07
N ASP A 38 -8.79 8.95 7.57
CA ASP A 38 -10.09 9.62 7.76
C ASP A 38 -9.97 10.83 8.68
N ARG A 39 -9.23 10.70 9.78
CA ARG A 39 -8.96 11.79 10.72
C ARG A 39 -8.24 12.96 10.05
N ARG A 40 -7.24 12.69 9.20
CA ARG A 40 -6.47 13.71 8.48
C ARG A 40 -7.32 14.42 7.42
N VAL A 41 -8.18 13.68 6.72
CA VAL A 41 -9.13 14.26 5.77
C VAL A 41 -10.14 15.14 6.51
N ALA A 42 -10.67 14.70 7.65
CA ALA A 42 -11.62 15.45 8.45
C ALA A 42 -11.09 16.81 8.93
N VAL A 43 -9.76 16.96 9.08
CA VAL A 43 -9.11 18.23 9.46
C VAL A 43 -8.57 19.02 8.26
N GLY A 44 -8.89 18.62 7.02
CA GLY A 44 -8.66 19.42 5.81
C GLY A 44 -7.51 18.96 4.91
N SER A 45 -6.91 17.79 5.14
CA SER A 45 -5.96 17.22 4.19
C SER A 45 -6.68 16.71 2.93
N THR A 46 -6.04 16.79 1.76
CA THR A 46 -6.52 16.02 0.60
C THR A 46 -6.36 14.52 0.87
N ALA A 47 -7.12 13.68 0.18
CA ALA A 47 -7.06 12.23 0.37
C ALA A 47 -5.65 11.66 0.13
N GLU A 48 -4.96 12.14 -0.91
CA GLU A 48 -3.60 11.72 -1.26
C GLU A 48 -2.61 12.09 -0.16
N ARG A 49 -2.73 13.33 0.36
CA ARG A 49 -1.85 13.80 1.42
C ARG A 49 -2.11 13.06 2.73
N ALA A 50 -3.37 12.82 3.05
CA ALA A 50 -3.77 12.04 4.23
C ALA A 50 -3.19 10.62 4.18
N VAL A 51 -3.31 9.93 3.05
CA VAL A 51 -2.69 8.61 2.84
C VAL A 51 -1.18 8.69 2.97
N TYR A 52 -0.53 9.66 2.31
CA TYR A 52 0.92 9.81 2.39
C TYR A 52 1.41 9.96 3.84
N ASP A 53 0.78 10.84 4.60
CA ASP A 53 1.20 11.13 5.97
C ASP A 53 0.84 10.01 6.96
N ALA A 54 -0.26 9.30 6.76
CA ALA A 54 -0.64 8.14 7.58
C ALA A 54 0.39 7.00 7.42
N PHE A 55 0.76 6.67 6.19
CA PHE A 55 1.78 5.66 5.92
C PHE A 55 3.16 6.08 6.44
N ALA A 56 3.52 7.36 6.37
CA ALA A 56 4.76 7.87 6.94
C ALA A 56 4.79 7.72 8.48
N ALA A 57 3.68 8.01 9.16
CA ALA A 57 3.56 7.83 10.61
C ALA A 57 3.64 6.34 11.00
N TYR A 58 2.93 5.47 10.28
CA TYR A 58 2.95 4.03 10.52
C TYR A 58 4.35 3.42 10.30
N ARG A 59 5.05 3.85 9.25
CA ARG A 59 6.45 3.49 9.02
C ARG A 59 7.35 3.90 10.19
N ALA A 60 7.16 5.10 10.74
CA ALA A 60 7.93 5.55 11.89
C ALA A 60 7.65 4.71 13.15
N LEU A 61 6.40 4.30 13.36
CA LEU A 61 6.05 3.37 14.45
C LEU A 61 6.75 2.02 14.30
N LEU A 62 6.72 1.43 13.09
CA LEU A 62 7.38 0.14 12.83
C LEU A 62 8.90 0.23 12.93
N ALA A 63 9.51 1.33 12.46
CA ALA A 63 10.96 1.54 12.59
C ALA A 63 11.42 1.57 14.06
N ASN A 64 10.57 2.06 14.96
CA ASN A 64 10.86 2.07 16.40
C ASN A 64 10.61 0.71 17.09
N ALA A 65 9.98 -0.26 16.40
CA ALA A 65 9.69 -1.58 16.94
C ALA A 65 10.83 -2.61 16.70
N GLY A 66 11.90 -2.24 15.98
CA GLY A 66 13.14 -3.02 15.84
C GLY A 66 13.48 -3.42 14.39
N GLU A 67 14.70 -3.96 14.20
CA GLU A 67 15.29 -4.30 12.89
C GLU A 67 14.52 -5.35 12.07
N TYR A 68 13.65 -6.15 12.71
CA TYR A 68 12.85 -7.19 12.06
C TYR A 68 11.88 -6.65 10.97
N LEU A 69 11.53 -5.37 11.00
CA LEU A 69 10.53 -4.77 10.11
C LEU A 69 11.12 -4.03 8.91
N ALA A 70 12.44 -4.04 8.70
CA ALA A 70 13.07 -3.31 7.59
C ALA A 70 12.53 -3.72 6.21
N GLY A 71 12.24 -5.01 6.01
CA GLY A 71 11.61 -5.51 4.78
C GLY A 71 10.18 -4.99 4.57
N ARG A 72 9.45 -4.68 5.64
CA ARG A 72 8.07 -4.16 5.60
C ARG A 72 8.00 -2.68 5.20
N VAL A 73 9.09 -1.94 5.30
CA VAL A 73 9.11 -0.52 4.92
C VAL A 73 8.90 -0.35 3.42
N ALA A 74 9.55 -1.18 2.61
CA ALA A 74 9.37 -1.17 1.15
C ALA A 74 7.94 -1.58 0.77
N ASP A 75 7.38 -2.60 1.45
CA ASP A 75 6.00 -3.04 1.26
C ASP A 75 5.00 -1.90 1.52
N LEU A 76 5.19 -1.13 2.61
CA LEU A 76 4.36 0.03 2.95
C LEU A 76 4.48 1.16 1.93
N ASP A 77 5.70 1.46 1.47
CA ASP A 77 5.92 2.49 0.46
C ASP A 77 5.22 2.12 -0.86
N ASP A 78 5.25 0.84 -1.27
CA ASP A 78 4.55 0.35 -2.46
C ASP A 78 3.03 0.46 -2.31
N VAL A 79 2.46 0.02 -1.19
CA VAL A 79 1.01 0.15 -0.92
C VAL A 79 0.58 1.62 -0.94
N ARG A 80 1.31 2.51 -0.26
CA ARG A 80 1.05 3.96 -0.28
C ARG A 80 1.03 4.48 -1.71
N ASN A 81 2.07 4.17 -2.49
CA ASN A 81 2.21 4.68 -3.85
C ASN A 81 1.08 4.20 -4.76
N ARG A 82 0.64 2.94 -4.62
CA ARG A 82 -0.51 2.41 -5.37
C ARG A 82 -1.81 3.13 -5.02
N ILE A 83 -2.05 3.40 -3.72
CA ILE A 83 -3.25 4.13 -3.28
C ILE A 83 -3.22 5.57 -3.81
N VAL A 84 -2.11 6.28 -3.63
CA VAL A 84 -1.94 7.66 -4.10
C VAL A 84 -2.07 7.75 -5.63
N ALA A 85 -1.48 6.81 -6.38
CA ALA A 85 -1.59 6.80 -7.83
C ALA A 85 -3.05 6.68 -8.30
N ARG A 86 -3.84 5.81 -7.64
CA ARG A 86 -5.27 5.69 -7.94
C ARG A 86 -6.06 6.94 -7.59
N LEU A 87 -5.77 7.58 -6.46
CA LEU A 87 -6.43 8.84 -6.07
C LEU A 87 -6.12 9.97 -7.06
N LEU A 88 -4.88 10.04 -7.54
CA LEU A 88 -4.45 11.01 -8.55
C LEU A 88 -4.90 10.67 -9.98
N GLY A 89 -5.46 9.48 -10.21
CA GLY A 89 -5.82 9.02 -11.56
C GLY A 89 -4.63 8.80 -12.49
N VAL A 90 -3.43 8.54 -11.94
CA VAL A 90 -2.21 8.28 -12.71
C VAL A 90 -1.94 6.77 -12.78
N PRO A 91 -1.07 6.31 -13.70
CA PRO A 91 -0.70 4.91 -13.77
C PRO A 91 -0.19 4.38 -12.42
N VAL A 92 -0.74 3.24 -12.01
CA VAL A 92 -0.35 2.56 -10.77
C VAL A 92 1.05 1.96 -10.96
N PRO A 93 1.98 2.11 -10.01
CA PRO A 93 3.31 1.52 -10.09
C PRO A 93 3.25 -0.02 -10.11
N GLY A 94 4.16 -0.63 -10.87
CA GLY A 94 4.24 -2.07 -11.07
C GLY A 94 4.47 -2.42 -12.54
N VAL A 95 4.57 -3.71 -12.83
CA VAL A 95 4.56 -4.20 -14.22
C VAL A 95 3.17 -3.91 -14.80
N PRO A 96 3.08 -3.19 -15.94
CA PRO A 96 1.82 -2.99 -16.63
C PRO A 96 1.16 -4.33 -16.96
N ASP A 97 -0.14 -4.31 -17.17
CA ASP A 97 -0.81 -5.48 -17.75
C ASP A 97 -0.44 -5.52 -19.25
N SER A 98 -0.03 -6.69 -19.75
CA SER A 98 0.22 -6.92 -21.18
C SER A 98 -0.54 -8.16 -21.62
N ASP A 99 -1.22 -8.02 -22.76
CA ASP A 99 -1.91 -9.13 -23.42
C ASP A 99 -0.91 -10.05 -24.17
N GLU A 100 0.36 -9.66 -24.26
CA GLU A 100 1.45 -10.41 -24.89
C GLU A 100 2.64 -10.64 -23.94
N PRO A 101 3.42 -11.72 -24.10
CA PRO A 101 4.61 -11.97 -23.29
C PRO A 101 5.67 -10.85 -23.41
N TYR A 102 6.30 -10.51 -22.29
CA TYR A 102 7.41 -9.55 -22.21
C TYR A 102 8.77 -10.15 -22.57
#